data_AF-F8QBA3-F1
#
_entry.id   AF-F8QBA3-F1
#
_cell.length_a   1.000
_cell.length_b   1.000
_cell.length_c   1.000
_cell.angle_alpha   90.00
_cell.angle_beta   90.00
_cell.angle_gamma   90.00
#
_symmetry.space_group_name_H-M   'P 1'
#
loop_
_entity.id
_entity.type
_entity.pdbx_description
1 polymer ?
#
loop_
_entity_poly.entity_id
_entity_poly.type
_entity_poly.pdbx_seq_one_letter_code
_entity_poly.pdbx_strand_id
1 'polypeptide(L)'
;MNAIMSRILPFKRTSFLRGLTTSSPPPPRTELPGTTPSHLSYIFIHTPQPPSQYPSKYSTPVQRALQVRATKWGGSVGFSWSPDQPAIPALPSESSIDSTTASPSSEQEYYLTAFSSRGRLVIPSVSTSNVEEVESRLREHAQPLPSAAHGHGVQPETSESQDVYIYVCTHGARDCRCGDTGGAVASALREQVSRIDGGRHIKVAEVGHVGGHKYAANVLIYPHGEWLGLVQPEDVPSIVDTVLAVPLRPLTADDAPLFPSHWRGRMGLSKGEQVDLFASYHSSTP
;
A
#
# COMPACT_ATOMS: atom_id res chain seq x y z
N MET A 1 -10.26 -69.68 10.31
CA MET A 1 -10.51 -69.08 8.97
C MET A 1 -10.11 -67.61 9.02
N ASN A 2 -9.31 -67.22 8.04
CA ASN A 2 -8.93 -65.86 7.62
C ASN A 2 -7.87 -65.09 8.43
N ALA A 3 -6.63 -65.23 7.94
CA ALA A 3 -5.57 -64.26 8.04
C ALA A 3 -5.83 -63.07 7.09
N ILE A 4 -5.60 -61.84 7.55
CA ILE A 4 -5.31 -60.70 6.67
C ILE A 4 -4.12 -59.94 7.28
N MET A 5 -2.94 -60.18 6.72
CA MET A 5 -1.78 -59.32 6.89
C MET A 5 -2.00 -58.02 6.12
N SER A 6 -2.03 -56.89 6.81
CA SER A 6 -1.97 -55.56 6.18
C SER A 6 -0.52 -55.25 5.81
N ARG A 7 -0.25 -55.19 4.51
CA ARG A 7 1.04 -54.76 3.95
C ARG A 7 1.16 -53.24 4.07
N ILE A 8 2.12 -52.79 4.89
CA ILE A 8 2.60 -51.40 4.88
C ILE A 8 3.37 -51.20 3.57
N LEU A 9 2.84 -50.39 2.65
CA LEU A 9 3.55 -49.92 1.48
C LEU A 9 4.46 -48.76 1.87
N PRO A 10 5.75 -48.74 1.47
CA PRO A 10 6.61 -47.60 1.73
C PRO A 10 6.16 -46.42 0.87
N PHE A 11 5.88 -45.31 1.53
CA PHE A 11 5.56 -44.02 0.92
C PHE A 11 6.76 -43.57 0.08
N LYS A 12 6.67 -43.74 -1.25
CA LYS A 12 7.66 -43.19 -2.18
C LYS A 12 7.59 -41.66 -2.09
N ARG A 13 8.60 -41.04 -1.48
CA ARG A 13 8.92 -39.62 -1.65
C ARG A 13 9.22 -39.39 -3.13
N THR A 14 8.20 -39.02 -3.91
CA THR A 14 8.41 -38.38 -5.21
C THR A 14 8.94 -36.99 -4.94
N SER A 15 10.26 -36.82 -5.09
CA SER A 15 10.91 -35.52 -5.17
C SER A 15 10.40 -34.78 -6.40
N PHE A 16 9.38 -33.94 -6.23
CA PHE A 16 9.09 -32.90 -7.20
C PHE A 16 10.20 -31.86 -7.10
N LEU A 17 11.25 -32.03 -7.89
CA LEU A 17 12.11 -30.92 -8.29
C LEU A 17 11.25 -30.00 -9.16
N ARG A 18 10.50 -29.10 -8.50
CA ARG A 18 9.91 -27.95 -9.17
C ARG A 18 11.07 -27.04 -9.54
N GLY A 19 11.28 -26.84 -10.84
CA GLY A 19 12.20 -25.83 -11.34
C GLY A 19 11.80 -24.49 -10.76
N LEU A 20 12.58 -24.03 -9.77
CA LEU A 20 12.65 -22.61 -9.43
C LEU A 20 13.24 -21.96 -10.68
N THR A 21 12.41 -21.37 -11.51
CA THR A 21 12.88 -20.35 -12.44
C THR A 21 13.30 -19.20 -11.55
N THR A 22 14.57 -19.22 -11.14
CA THR A 22 15.23 -18.05 -10.57
C THR A 22 15.32 -17.04 -11.69
N SER A 23 14.28 -16.23 -11.88
CA SER A 23 14.43 -15.00 -12.64
C SER A 23 15.44 -14.18 -11.85
N SER A 24 16.66 -14.07 -12.38
CA SER A 24 17.65 -13.16 -11.80
C SER A 24 17.00 -11.79 -11.66
N PRO A 25 17.16 -11.10 -10.51
CA PRO A 25 16.61 -9.77 -10.36
C PRO A 25 17.13 -8.88 -11.49
N PRO A 26 16.30 -7.96 -12.02
CA PRO A 26 16.72 -7.08 -13.10
C PRO A 26 17.98 -6.31 -12.68
N PRO A 27 18.88 -6.00 -13.62
CA PRO A 27 20.11 -5.30 -13.31
C PRO A 27 19.79 -3.98 -12.58
N PRO A 28 20.60 -3.60 -11.58
CA PRO A 28 20.37 -2.37 -10.83
C PRO A 28 20.39 -1.18 -11.79
N ARG A 29 19.40 -0.29 -11.67
CA ARG A 29 19.37 0.94 -12.46
C ARG A 29 20.42 1.91 -11.91
N THR A 30 21.26 2.43 -12.78
CA THR A 30 22.27 3.43 -12.41
C THR A 30 21.68 4.82 -12.16
N GLU A 31 20.42 5.05 -12.58
CA GLU A 31 19.73 6.33 -12.44
C GLU A 31 18.30 6.14 -11.93
N LEU A 32 17.87 7.06 -11.07
CA LEU A 32 16.53 7.09 -10.52
C LEU A 32 15.53 7.49 -11.62
N PRO A 33 14.53 6.65 -12.00
CA PRO A 33 13.60 6.97 -13.07
C PRO A 33 12.85 8.29 -12.83
N GLY A 34 12.57 8.60 -11.57
CA GLY A 34 12.11 9.89 -11.09
C GLY A 34 11.56 9.80 -9.66
N THR A 35 11.56 10.91 -8.93
CA THR A 35 11.19 10.93 -7.52
C THR A 35 9.68 10.90 -7.28
N THR A 36 9.27 10.33 -6.17
CA THR A 36 7.90 10.48 -5.65
C THR A 36 7.66 11.87 -5.05
N PRO A 37 6.39 12.33 -4.98
CA PRO A 37 6.06 13.55 -4.24
C PRO A 37 6.45 13.41 -2.77
N SER A 38 7.02 14.46 -2.19
CA SER A 38 7.34 14.51 -0.76
C SER A 38 6.05 14.53 0.06
N HIS A 39 5.98 13.67 1.07
CA HIS A 39 4.84 13.56 1.98
C HIS A 39 5.30 12.98 3.32
N LEU A 40 4.70 13.44 4.42
CA LEU A 40 4.92 12.94 5.77
C LEU A 40 3.90 11.88 6.18
N SER A 41 2.74 11.88 5.53
CA SER A 41 1.72 10.86 5.71
C SER A 41 0.98 10.59 4.41
N TYR A 42 0.60 9.32 4.22
CA TYR A 42 -0.32 8.93 3.16
C TYR A 42 -1.60 8.36 3.77
N ILE A 43 -2.73 8.91 3.32
CA ILE A 43 -4.07 8.73 3.87
C ILE A 43 -4.90 8.02 2.79
N PHE A 44 -5.31 6.79 3.06
CA PHE A 44 -6.12 5.97 2.19
C PHE A 44 -7.57 5.96 2.66
N ILE A 45 -8.44 6.66 1.93
CA ILE A 45 -9.88 6.54 2.08
C ILE A 45 -10.33 5.24 1.41
N HIS A 46 -10.92 4.33 2.16
CA HIS A 46 -11.40 3.06 1.65
C HIS A 46 -12.72 3.26 0.92
N THR A 47 -12.77 2.88 -0.35
CA THR A 47 -13.97 2.94 -1.17
C THR A 47 -14.57 1.54 -1.33
N PRO A 48 -15.87 1.43 -1.61
CA PRO A 48 -16.52 0.13 -1.86
C PRO A 48 -16.25 -0.42 -3.27
N GLN A 49 -15.81 0.42 -4.20
CA GLN A 49 -15.60 0.08 -5.61
C GLN A 49 -14.13 0.23 -6.03
N PRO A 50 -13.60 -0.65 -6.91
CA PRO A 50 -12.21 -0.62 -7.34
C PRO A 50 -11.87 0.61 -8.21
N PRO A 51 -10.61 1.07 -8.23
CA PRO A 51 -10.17 2.18 -9.09
C PRO A 51 -10.37 1.94 -10.59
N SER A 52 -10.49 0.68 -11.02
CA SER A 52 -10.83 0.32 -12.41
C SER A 52 -12.23 0.76 -12.83
N GLN A 53 -13.14 1.00 -11.86
CA GLN A 53 -14.49 1.51 -12.09
C GLN A 53 -14.60 3.03 -11.91
N TYR A 54 -13.51 3.71 -11.55
CA TYR A 54 -13.54 5.15 -11.37
C TYR A 54 -13.67 5.87 -12.73
N PRO A 55 -14.39 7.02 -12.77
CA PRO A 55 -14.25 7.96 -13.87
C PRO A 55 -12.84 8.58 -13.86
N SER A 56 -12.41 9.13 -14.99
CA SER A 56 -11.07 9.73 -15.17
C SER A 56 -10.67 10.78 -14.11
N LYS A 57 -11.66 11.38 -13.45
CA LYS A 57 -11.50 12.21 -12.25
C LYS A 57 -12.48 11.73 -11.18
N TYR A 58 -11.96 11.04 -10.18
CA TYR A 58 -12.74 10.57 -9.03
C TYR A 58 -12.40 11.39 -7.78
N SER A 59 -13.42 11.82 -7.05
CA SER A 59 -13.27 12.69 -5.87
C SER A 59 -14.57 12.75 -5.07
N THR A 60 -14.45 12.93 -3.76
CA THR A 60 -15.59 13.00 -2.83
C THR A 60 -15.50 14.28 -2.00
N PRO A 61 -16.59 14.77 -1.38
CA PRO A 61 -16.53 15.93 -0.49
C PRO A 61 -15.52 15.74 0.66
N VAL A 62 -15.55 14.57 1.31
CA VAL A 62 -14.61 14.19 2.37
C VAL A 62 -13.17 14.22 1.89
N GLN A 63 -12.86 13.60 0.74
CA GLN A 63 -11.50 13.58 0.21
C GLN A 63 -10.97 14.98 -0.08
N ARG A 64 -11.78 15.86 -0.69
CA ARG A 64 -11.37 17.24 -0.96
C ARG A 64 -11.13 18.01 0.34
N ALA A 65 -12.04 17.90 1.29
CA ALA A 65 -11.96 18.58 2.57
C ALA A 65 -10.72 18.15 3.39
N LEU A 66 -10.39 16.85 3.39
CA LEU A 66 -9.17 16.33 3.98
C LEU A 66 -7.94 16.77 3.19
N GLN A 67 -7.92 16.62 1.87
CA GLN A 67 -6.75 16.94 1.05
C GLN A 67 -6.31 18.41 1.21
N VAL A 68 -7.25 19.36 1.19
CA VAL A 68 -6.95 20.79 1.36
C VAL A 68 -6.30 21.09 2.71
N ARG A 69 -6.72 20.38 3.77
CA ARG A 69 -6.15 20.56 5.11
C ARG A 69 -4.82 19.81 5.26
N ALA A 70 -4.79 18.56 4.80
CA ALA A 70 -3.65 17.65 4.92
C ALA A 70 -2.39 18.15 4.20
N THR A 71 -2.53 18.74 3.00
CA THR A 71 -1.39 19.28 2.25
C THR A 71 -0.61 20.32 3.05
N LYS A 72 -1.25 21.07 3.96
CA LYS A 72 -0.61 22.13 4.76
C LYS A 72 0.47 21.61 5.71
N TRP A 73 0.41 20.32 6.05
CA TRP A 73 1.38 19.66 6.93
C TRP A 73 2.08 18.48 6.24
N GLY A 74 1.93 18.32 4.92
CA GLY A 74 2.59 17.27 4.15
C GLY A 74 1.83 15.95 4.06
N GLY A 75 0.52 15.93 4.34
CA GLY A 75 -0.34 14.78 4.14
C GLY A 75 -0.83 14.65 2.69
N SER A 76 -0.85 13.43 2.17
CA SER A 76 -1.44 13.08 0.86
C SER A 76 -2.67 12.21 1.04
N VAL A 77 -3.77 12.52 0.35
CA VAL A 77 -5.05 11.82 0.50
C VAL A 77 -5.44 11.14 -0.81
N GLY A 78 -5.43 9.81 -0.80
CA GLY A 78 -5.83 8.97 -1.91
C GLY A 78 -7.03 8.08 -1.56
N PHE A 79 -7.51 7.37 -2.56
CA PHE A 79 -8.50 6.30 -2.39
C PHE A 79 -7.83 4.95 -2.48
N SER A 80 -8.33 3.97 -1.75
CA SER A 80 -7.91 2.58 -1.83
C SER A 80 -9.11 1.64 -1.88
N TRP A 81 -8.89 0.47 -2.45
CA TRP A 81 -9.87 -0.61 -2.53
C TRP A 81 -9.18 -1.97 -2.42
N SER A 82 -9.83 -2.91 -1.72
CA SER A 82 -9.50 -4.33 -1.74
C SER A 82 -10.76 -5.12 -1.37
N PRO A 83 -10.95 -6.36 -1.87
CA PRO A 83 -12.11 -7.17 -1.48
C PRO A 83 -12.22 -7.38 0.03
N ASP A 84 -11.08 -7.46 0.73
CA ASP A 84 -11.01 -7.84 2.15
C ASP A 84 -10.81 -6.64 3.08
N GLN A 85 -10.70 -5.41 2.56
CA GLN A 85 -10.53 -4.24 3.43
C GLN A 85 -11.88 -3.72 3.94
N PRO A 86 -11.95 -3.18 5.17
CA PRO A 86 -13.16 -2.53 5.65
C PRO A 86 -13.55 -1.36 4.74
N ALA A 87 -14.81 -1.30 4.30
CA ALA A 87 -15.34 -0.17 3.53
C ALA A 87 -16.79 0.08 3.93
N ILE A 88 -17.18 1.36 3.95
CA ILE A 88 -18.57 1.76 4.18
C ILE A 88 -19.28 1.78 2.82
N PRO A 89 -20.44 1.10 2.67
CA PRO A 89 -21.19 1.11 1.42
C PRO A 89 -21.51 2.53 0.94
N ALA A 90 -21.55 2.70 -0.38
CA ALA A 90 -22.01 3.95 -0.97
C ALA A 90 -23.51 4.11 -0.71
N LEU A 91 -23.91 5.31 -0.30
CA LEU A 91 -25.32 5.67 -0.19
C LEU A 91 -25.95 5.73 -1.57
N PRO A 92 -27.25 5.39 -1.69
CA PRO A 92 -27.98 5.54 -2.94
C PRO A 92 -27.92 7.00 -3.41
N SER A 93 -27.78 7.22 -4.72
CA SER A 93 -27.91 8.56 -5.27
C SER A 93 -29.33 9.07 -5.03
N GLU A 94 -29.49 10.36 -4.71
CA GLU A 94 -30.82 10.96 -4.43
C GLU A 94 -31.86 10.72 -5.54
N SER A 95 -31.41 10.49 -6.78
CA SER A 95 -32.26 10.11 -7.92
C SER A 95 -32.96 8.74 -7.81
N SER A 96 -32.66 7.95 -6.78
CA SER A 96 -33.22 6.61 -6.54
C SER A 96 -34.12 6.51 -5.30
N ILE A 97 -34.34 7.64 -4.61
CA ILE A 97 -35.13 7.68 -3.37
C ILE A 97 -36.54 8.17 -3.70
N ASP A 98 -37.55 7.32 -3.46
CA ASP A 98 -38.96 7.71 -3.54
C ASP A 98 -39.27 8.71 -2.41
N SER A 99 -39.86 9.85 -2.75
CA SER A 99 -39.86 11.09 -1.94
C SER A 99 -40.73 11.04 -0.67
N THR A 100 -41.22 9.88 -0.26
CA THR A 100 -42.25 9.74 0.77
C THR A 100 -41.72 9.29 2.14
N THR A 101 -40.45 8.92 2.26
CA THR A 101 -39.82 8.55 3.55
C THR A 101 -38.41 9.14 3.70
N ALA A 102 -38.30 10.47 3.70
CA ALA A 102 -37.03 11.14 3.95
C ALA A 102 -36.69 11.09 5.45
N SER A 103 -35.89 10.08 5.83
CA SER A 103 -35.05 10.18 7.04
C SER A 103 -33.99 11.27 6.82
N PRO A 104 -33.45 11.91 7.88
CA PRO A 104 -32.39 12.92 7.72
C PRO A 104 -31.30 12.35 6.79
N SER A 105 -30.94 13.11 5.76
CA SER A 105 -29.97 12.70 4.74
C SER A 105 -28.70 12.20 5.44
N SER A 106 -28.49 10.88 5.47
CA SER A 106 -27.27 10.31 6.02
C SER A 106 -26.11 10.85 5.18
N GLU A 107 -25.13 11.49 5.80
CA GLU A 107 -23.92 11.87 5.10
C GLU A 107 -23.14 10.60 4.71
N GLN A 108 -22.48 10.62 3.55
CA GLN A 108 -21.60 9.50 3.18
C GLN A 108 -20.40 9.46 4.12
N GLU A 109 -20.25 8.33 4.81
CA GLU A 109 -19.08 8.02 5.63
C GLU A 109 -18.07 7.15 4.88
N TYR A 110 -16.82 7.17 5.33
CA TYR A 110 -15.75 6.31 4.85
C TYR A 110 -14.94 5.73 6.00
N TYR A 111 -14.37 4.55 5.74
CA TYR A 111 -13.28 4.01 6.55
C TYR A 111 -11.95 4.54 6.02
N LEU A 112 -10.97 4.73 6.89
CA LEU A 112 -9.67 5.30 6.54
C LEU A 112 -8.53 4.55 7.21
N THR A 113 -7.45 4.34 6.46
CA THR A 113 -6.12 4.00 7.01
C THR A 113 -5.12 5.09 6.64
N ALA A 114 -4.29 5.53 7.58
CA ALA A 114 -3.18 6.46 7.33
C ALA A 114 -1.85 5.87 7.79
N PHE A 115 -0.78 6.18 7.08
CA PHE A 115 0.58 5.80 7.44
C PHE A 115 1.46 7.03 7.62
N SER A 116 2.37 6.98 8.59
CA SER A 116 3.40 8.00 8.84
C SER A 116 4.65 7.34 9.44
N SER A 117 5.63 8.14 9.85
CA SER A 117 6.76 7.67 10.66
C SER A 117 6.36 7.07 12.01
N ARG A 118 5.11 7.27 12.47
CA ARG A 118 4.54 6.66 13.68
C ARG A 118 3.83 5.32 13.41
N GLY A 119 3.88 4.82 12.18
CA GLY A 119 3.23 3.56 11.79
C GLY A 119 1.86 3.78 11.19
N ARG A 120 0.90 2.92 11.57
CA ARG A 120 -0.44 2.85 10.98
C ARG A 120 -1.49 3.42 11.94
N LEU A 121 -2.30 4.35 11.45
CA LEU A 121 -3.50 4.86 12.11
C LEU A 121 -4.75 4.40 11.35
N VAL A 122 -5.76 3.98 12.09
CA VAL A 122 -7.08 3.60 11.57
C VAL A 122 -8.13 4.59 12.08
N ILE A 123 -8.97 5.07 11.17
CA ILE A 123 -10.14 5.90 11.49
C ILE A 123 -11.38 5.20 10.91
N PRO A 124 -12.21 4.54 11.74
CA PRO A 124 -13.30 3.70 11.25
C PRO A 124 -14.44 4.44 10.55
N SER A 125 -14.62 5.73 10.86
CA SER A 125 -15.65 6.58 10.24
C SER A 125 -15.15 8.01 10.07
N VAL A 126 -15.26 8.51 8.84
CA VAL A 126 -15.09 9.92 8.48
C VAL A 126 -16.18 10.36 7.52
N SER A 127 -16.82 11.49 7.82
CA SER A 127 -17.77 12.20 6.97
C SER A 127 -17.40 13.68 6.90
N THR A 128 -18.23 14.49 6.25
CA THR A 128 -18.06 15.94 6.23
C THR A 128 -18.27 16.56 7.60
N SER A 129 -19.17 16.00 8.42
CA SER A 129 -19.49 16.50 9.76
C SER A 129 -18.35 16.36 10.79
N ASN A 130 -17.47 15.35 10.67
CA ASN A 130 -16.37 15.12 11.63
C ASN A 130 -14.97 15.36 11.03
N VAL A 131 -14.88 15.95 9.83
CA VAL A 131 -13.62 16.06 9.09
C VAL A 131 -12.52 16.83 9.83
N GLU A 132 -12.89 17.78 10.69
CA GLU A 132 -11.94 18.60 11.45
C GLU A 132 -11.29 17.83 12.61
N GLU A 133 -12.09 17.03 13.32
CA GLU A 133 -11.58 16.11 14.34
C GLU A 133 -10.66 15.07 13.72
N VAL A 134 -11.10 14.45 12.62
CA VAL A 134 -10.32 13.45 11.87
C VAL A 134 -9.01 14.05 11.38
N GLU A 135 -9.03 15.27 10.85
CA GLU A 135 -7.82 15.95 10.41
C GLU A 135 -6.84 16.25 11.54
N SER A 136 -7.34 16.66 12.72
CA SER A 136 -6.50 16.89 13.90
C SER A 136 -5.73 15.63 14.29
N ARG A 137 -6.42 14.48 14.34
CA ARG A 137 -5.81 13.17 14.63
C ARG A 137 -4.78 12.77 13.57
N LEU A 138 -5.07 12.99 12.30
CA LEU A 138 -4.14 12.69 11.20
C LEU A 138 -2.89 13.56 11.25
N ARG A 139 -3.05 14.84 11.58
CA ARG A 139 -1.93 15.77 11.73
C ARG A 139 -1.03 15.37 12.89
N GLU A 140 -1.59 15.04 14.05
CA GLU A 140 -0.82 14.54 15.20
C GLU A 140 -0.07 13.25 14.86
N HIS A 141 -0.71 12.34 14.11
CA HIS A 141 -0.08 11.11 13.65
C HIS A 141 1.07 11.35 12.67
N ALA A 142 1.04 12.43 11.90
CA ALA A 142 2.09 12.78 10.94
C ALA A 142 3.29 13.51 11.55
N GLN A 143 3.17 13.99 12.79
CA GLN A 143 4.29 14.65 13.47
C GLN A 143 5.40 13.64 13.81
N PRO A 144 6.68 14.04 13.69
CA PRO A 144 7.79 13.22 14.15
C PRO A 144 7.64 12.87 15.65
N LEU A 145 8.07 11.66 16.03
CA LEU A 145 8.17 11.32 17.45
C LEU A 145 9.22 12.22 18.13
N PRO A 146 8.97 12.71 19.36
CA PRO A 146 9.97 13.45 20.10
C PRO A 146 11.25 12.62 20.29
N SER A 147 12.42 13.22 20.09
CA SER A 147 13.72 12.53 20.14
C SER A 147 14.01 11.78 21.46
N ALA A 148 13.29 12.07 22.54
CA ALA A 148 13.42 11.38 23.83
C ALA A 148 12.85 9.94 23.85
N ALA A 149 12.10 9.51 22.82
CA ALA A 149 11.61 8.13 22.70
C ALA A 149 12.70 7.11 22.25
N HIS A 150 13.94 7.55 22.05
CA HIS A 150 15.09 6.68 21.75
C HIS A 150 15.70 6.00 23.00
N GLY A 151 15.08 6.16 24.18
CA GLY A 151 15.47 5.48 25.42
C GLY A 151 14.27 4.76 26.02
N HIS A 152 14.35 3.43 26.06
CA HIS A 152 13.34 2.47 26.52
C HIS A 152 12.08 2.38 25.65
N GLY A 153 11.88 1.18 25.09
CA GLY A 153 10.75 0.85 24.24
C GLY A 153 9.42 1.14 24.92
N VAL A 154 8.87 2.31 24.63
CA VAL A 154 7.44 2.55 24.67
C VAL A 154 6.91 1.88 23.40
N GLN A 155 6.59 0.59 23.52
CA GLN A 155 5.78 -0.10 22.53
C GLN A 155 4.45 0.67 22.43
N PRO A 156 4.03 1.13 21.25
CA PRO A 156 2.66 1.60 21.08
C PRO A 156 1.74 0.44 21.47
N GLU A 157 1.01 0.60 22.56
CA GLU A 157 0.05 -0.36 23.06
C GLU A 157 -1.20 -0.39 22.16
N THR A 158 -1.06 -0.92 20.95
CA THR A 158 -2.16 -1.44 20.15
C THR A 158 -1.60 -2.55 19.29
N SER A 159 -1.80 -3.83 19.67
CA SER A 159 -1.60 -5.05 18.86
C SER A 159 -1.22 -4.74 17.40
N GLU A 160 0.05 -4.39 17.16
CA GLU A 160 0.45 -3.79 15.89
C GLU A 160 0.32 -4.87 14.83
N SER A 161 -0.52 -4.61 13.83
CA SER A 161 -0.75 -5.56 12.74
C SER A 161 0.59 -5.97 12.17
N GLN A 162 0.93 -7.26 12.23
CA GLN A 162 2.10 -7.84 11.57
C GLN A 162 1.93 -7.85 10.04
N ASP A 163 1.36 -6.80 9.48
CA ASP A 163 0.90 -6.73 8.11
C ASP A 163 1.67 -5.66 7.33
N VAL A 164 2.22 -6.05 6.19
CA VAL A 164 2.68 -5.15 5.13
C VAL A 164 1.50 -4.86 4.20
N TYR A 165 1.35 -3.61 3.79
CA TYR A 165 0.34 -3.18 2.83
C TYR A 165 1.02 -2.81 1.53
N ILE A 166 0.64 -3.50 0.45
CA ILE A 166 1.13 -3.22 -0.90
C ILE A 166 -0.03 -2.65 -1.72
N TYR A 167 0.08 -1.37 -2.07
CA TYR A 167 -0.91 -0.65 -2.85
C TYR A 167 -0.44 -0.49 -4.30
N VAL A 168 -1.29 -0.82 -5.27
CA VAL A 168 -0.97 -0.66 -6.71
C VAL A 168 -1.94 0.31 -7.35
N CYS A 169 -1.43 1.31 -8.06
CA CYS A 169 -2.30 2.24 -8.80
C CYS A 169 -2.92 1.55 -10.01
N THR A 170 -4.25 1.38 -10.02
CA THR A 170 -5.01 0.69 -11.10
C THR A 170 -6.03 1.59 -11.81
N HIS A 171 -5.91 2.92 -11.66
CA HIS A 171 -6.88 3.89 -12.16
C HIS A 171 -6.79 4.09 -13.70
N GLY A 172 -7.27 3.12 -14.47
CA GLY A 172 -7.15 3.05 -15.94
C GLY A 172 -7.84 4.19 -16.69
N ALA A 173 -9.00 4.66 -16.22
CA ALA A 173 -9.69 5.79 -16.83
C ALA A 173 -8.90 7.12 -16.73
N ARG A 174 -7.95 7.22 -15.79
CA ARG A 174 -7.04 8.36 -15.68
C ARG A 174 -5.82 8.23 -16.59
N ASP A 175 -5.25 7.03 -16.70
CA ASP A 175 -4.16 6.69 -17.62
C ASP A 175 -4.15 5.18 -17.87
N CYS A 176 -4.12 4.76 -19.14
CA CYS A 176 -4.21 3.34 -19.52
C CYS A 176 -3.09 2.49 -18.92
N ARG A 177 -1.87 3.02 -18.77
CA ARG A 177 -0.74 2.27 -18.18
C ARG A 177 -0.99 1.92 -16.71
N CYS A 178 -1.70 2.80 -15.98
CA CYS A 178 -2.14 2.48 -14.63
C CYS A 178 -3.16 1.33 -14.64
N GLY A 179 -4.11 1.32 -15.58
CA GLY A 179 -5.09 0.24 -15.71
C GLY A 179 -4.45 -1.09 -16.13
N ASP A 180 -3.67 -1.07 -17.21
CA ASP A 180 -3.14 -2.27 -17.86
C ASP A 180 -1.99 -2.87 -17.04
N THR A 181 -0.86 -2.16 -16.93
CA THR A 181 0.33 -2.64 -16.19
C THR A 181 0.04 -2.71 -14.69
N GLY A 182 -0.63 -1.69 -14.13
CA GLY A 182 -1.00 -1.70 -12.71
C GLY A 182 -1.96 -2.84 -12.38
N GLY A 183 -2.97 -3.11 -13.22
CA GLY A 183 -3.88 -4.24 -13.05
C GLY A 183 -3.16 -5.59 -13.11
N ALA A 184 -2.24 -5.77 -14.07
CA ALA A 184 -1.44 -6.98 -14.18
C ALA A 184 -0.57 -7.22 -12.93
N VAL A 185 0.11 -6.18 -12.42
CA VAL A 185 0.92 -6.26 -11.20
C VAL A 185 0.06 -6.55 -9.96
N ALA A 186 -1.11 -5.91 -9.82
CA ALA A 186 -2.02 -6.18 -8.71
C ALA A 186 -2.53 -7.63 -8.72
N SER A 187 -2.83 -8.19 -9.90
CA SER A 187 -3.21 -9.60 -10.05
C SER A 187 -2.07 -10.53 -9.66
N ALA A 188 -0.85 -10.28 -10.18
CA ALA A 188 0.32 -11.09 -9.88
C ALA A 188 0.67 -11.07 -8.38
N LEU A 189 0.56 -9.91 -7.72
CA LEU A 189 0.73 -9.79 -6.27
C LEU A 189 -0.26 -10.67 -5.51
N ARG A 190 -1.56 -10.60 -5.81
CA ARG A 190 -2.59 -11.42 -5.17
C ARG A 190 -2.32 -12.92 -5.36
N GLU A 191 -1.95 -13.32 -6.57
CA GLU A 191 -1.60 -14.71 -6.87
C GLU A 191 -0.38 -15.17 -6.07
N GLN A 192 0.69 -14.36 -6.02
CA GLN A 192 1.92 -14.70 -5.30
C GLN A 192 1.69 -14.81 -3.80
N VAL A 193 1.04 -13.82 -3.17
CA VAL A 193 0.80 -13.83 -1.71
C VAL A 193 -0.10 -14.98 -1.28
N SER A 194 -1.00 -15.45 -2.15
CA SER A 194 -1.86 -16.60 -1.85
C SER A 194 -1.12 -17.95 -1.79
N ARG A 195 0.10 -18.02 -2.34
CA ARG A 195 0.84 -19.27 -2.55
C ARG A 195 1.99 -19.49 -1.58
N ILE A 196 2.46 -18.44 -0.91
CA ILE A 196 3.66 -18.50 -0.08
C ILE A 196 3.32 -18.52 1.41
N ASP A 197 4.19 -19.16 2.18
CA ASP A 197 4.15 -19.02 3.63
C ASP A 197 4.47 -17.57 4.03
N GLY A 198 3.79 -17.06 5.05
CA GLY A 198 3.87 -15.64 5.43
C GLY A 198 3.03 -14.69 4.57
N GLY A 199 2.52 -15.09 3.40
CA GLY A 199 1.70 -14.24 2.54
C GLY A 199 0.43 -13.68 3.18
N ARG A 200 -0.09 -14.34 4.23
CA ARG A 200 -1.20 -13.84 5.07
C ARG A 200 -0.93 -12.47 5.72
N HIS A 201 0.35 -12.14 5.91
CA HIS A 201 0.85 -10.88 6.46
C HIS A 201 1.03 -9.80 5.38
N ILE A 202 0.68 -10.07 4.13
CA ILE A 202 0.74 -9.09 3.05
C ILE A 202 -0.68 -8.78 2.58
N LYS A 203 -1.09 -7.52 2.76
CA LYS A 203 -2.39 -7.00 2.32
C LYS A 203 -2.19 -6.29 0.98
N VAL A 204 -2.74 -6.88 -0.08
CA VAL A 204 -2.71 -6.27 -1.42
C VAL A 204 -3.97 -5.45 -1.62
N ALA A 205 -3.80 -4.19 -1.97
CA ALA A 205 -4.89 -3.27 -2.28
C ALA A 205 -4.58 -2.48 -3.56
N GLU A 206 -5.63 -1.96 -4.16
CA GLU A 206 -5.56 -1.06 -5.31
C GLU A 206 -5.76 0.38 -4.85
N VAL A 207 -5.14 1.33 -5.54
CA VAL A 207 -5.28 2.76 -5.24
C VAL A 207 -5.70 3.57 -6.45
N GLY A 208 -6.38 4.68 -6.16
CA GLY A 208 -6.63 5.73 -7.14
C GLY A 208 -5.32 6.29 -7.71
N HIS A 209 -5.44 7.17 -8.71
CA HIS A 209 -4.26 7.70 -9.38
C HIS A 209 -3.37 8.51 -8.43
N VAL A 210 -2.12 8.07 -8.27
CA VAL A 210 -1.13 8.66 -7.35
C VAL A 210 -0.17 9.66 -8.00
N GLY A 211 -0.36 9.96 -9.29
CA GLY A 211 0.62 10.68 -10.11
C GLY A 211 1.71 9.77 -10.67
N GLY A 212 2.61 10.32 -11.50
CA GLY A 212 3.75 9.56 -12.02
C GLY A 212 3.36 8.37 -12.93
N HIS A 213 2.27 8.45 -13.70
CA HIS A 213 1.84 7.37 -14.61
C HIS A 213 2.91 6.98 -15.66
N LYS A 214 3.87 7.87 -15.96
CA LYS A 214 5.01 7.53 -16.81
C LYS A 214 5.91 6.43 -16.23
N TYR A 215 5.74 6.15 -14.94
CA TYR A 215 6.43 5.10 -14.19
C TYR A 215 5.46 3.99 -13.74
N ALA A 216 4.31 3.82 -14.40
CA ALA A 216 3.43 2.71 -14.08
C ALA A 216 4.12 1.35 -14.37
N ALA A 217 3.89 0.30 -13.58
CA ALA A 217 3.04 0.28 -12.39
C ALA A 217 3.70 0.99 -11.19
N ASN A 218 2.95 1.88 -10.52
CA ASN A 218 3.37 2.47 -9.25
C ASN A 218 2.89 1.57 -8.11
N VAL A 219 3.82 1.19 -7.22
CA VAL A 219 3.57 0.33 -6.06
C VAL A 219 4.01 1.04 -4.79
N LEU A 220 3.13 1.16 -3.81
CA LEU A 220 3.41 1.80 -2.51
C LEU A 220 3.42 0.73 -1.43
N ILE A 221 4.47 0.68 -0.61
CA ILE A 221 4.68 -0.35 0.40
C ILE A 221 4.71 0.29 1.78
N TYR A 222 3.73 -0.05 2.63
CA TYR A 222 3.63 0.43 4.00
C TYR A 222 3.70 -0.74 5.00
N PRO A 223 4.22 -0.54 6.22
CA PRO A 223 4.58 0.74 6.84
C PRO A 223 5.91 1.36 6.37
N HIS A 224 6.73 0.62 5.61
CA HIS A 224 8.06 1.05 5.15
C HIS A 224 8.09 2.45 4.50
N GLY A 225 7.03 2.83 3.80
CA GLY A 225 6.90 4.13 3.13
C GLY A 225 7.51 4.15 1.74
N GLU A 226 7.78 2.99 1.15
CA GLU A 226 8.52 2.87 -0.10
C GLU A 226 7.62 2.98 -1.32
N TRP A 227 8.11 3.63 -2.35
CA TRP A 227 7.43 3.73 -3.63
C TRP A 227 8.31 3.19 -4.74
N LEU A 228 7.77 2.22 -5.47
CA LEU A 228 8.37 1.64 -6.66
C LEU A 228 7.64 2.13 -7.91
N GLY A 229 8.34 2.13 -9.04
CA GLY A 229 7.76 2.38 -10.35
C GLY A 229 8.41 1.53 -11.43
N LEU A 230 7.76 1.47 -12.59
CA LEU A 230 8.12 0.61 -13.73
C LEU A 230 8.03 -0.89 -13.41
N VAL A 231 7.37 -1.25 -12.30
CA VAL A 231 7.20 -2.64 -11.86
C VAL A 231 6.42 -3.42 -12.91
N GLN A 232 6.90 -4.62 -13.21
CA GLN A 232 6.25 -5.61 -14.06
C GLN A 232 5.79 -6.82 -13.24
N PRO A 233 4.88 -7.67 -13.76
CA PRO A 233 4.46 -8.90 -13.08
C PRO A 233 5.62 -9.82 -12.69
N GLU A 234 6.70 -9.85 -13.48
CA GLU A 234 7.86 -10.72 -13.24
C GLU A 234 8.69 -10.27 -12.02
N ASP A 235 8.57 -9.01 -11.60
CA ASP A 235 9.27 -8.48 -10.42
C ASP A 235 8.59 -8.87 -9.10
N VAL A 236 7.32 -9.27 -9.15
CA VAL A 236 6.47 -9.52 -7.97
C VAL A 236 7.08 -10.52 -6.98
N PRO A 237 7.60 -11.69 -7.40
CA PRO A 237 8.22 -12.62 -6.47
C PRO A 237 9.35 -11.96 -5.66
N SER A 238 10.24 -11.22 -6.31
CA SER A 238 11.36 -10.54 -5.67
C SER A 238 10.91 -9.42 -4.72
N ILE A 239 9.87 -8.67 -5.09
CA ILE A 239 9.27 -7.65 -4.22
C ILE A 239 8.71 -8.30 -2.94
N VAL A 240 7.98 -9.40 -3.10
CA VAL A 240 7.37 -10.13 -1.99
C VAL A 240 8.43 -10.73 -1.06
N ASP A 241 9.47 -11.35 -1.61
CA ASP A 241 10.58 -11.89 -0.81
C ASP A 241 11.32 -10.76 -0.06
N THR A 242 11.51 -9.61 -0.71
CA THR A 242 12.15 -8.43 -0.10
C THR A 242 11.35 -7.92 1.09
N VAL A 243 10.03 -7.74 0.96
CA VAL A 243 9.21 -7.21 2.06
C VAL A 243 9.09 -8.17 3.24
N LEU A 244 9.18 -9.48 3.00
CA LEU A 244 9.17 -10.49 4.07
C LEU A 244 10.52 -10.58 4.81
N ALA A 245 11.61 -10.18 4.16
CA ALA A 245 12.95 -10.25 4.72
C ALA A 245 13.35 -9.02 5.57
N VAL A 246 12.56 -7.95 5.55
CA VAL A 246 12.89 -6.68 6.21
C VAL A 246 12.03 -6.42 7.45
N PRO A 247 12.52 -5.64 8.43
CA PRO A 247 11.76 -5.33 9.64
C PRO A 247 10.48 -4.55 9.33
N LEU A 248 9.36 -4.99 9.90
CA LEU A 248 8.06 -4.35 9.74
C LEU A 248 7.96 -3.04 10.53
N ARG A 249 8.52 -1.95 9.99
CA ARG A 249 8.46 -0.60 10.55
C ARG A 249 8.55 0.46 9.45
N PRO A 250 8.20 1.71 9.74
CA PRO A 250 8.61 2.83 8.90
C PRO A 250 10.14 2.85 8.73
N LEU A 251 10.61 3.00 7.50
CA LEU A 251 12.04 3.13 7.18
C LEU A 251 12.48 4.59 7.30
N THR A 252 13.72 4.81 7.73
CA THR A 252 14.33 6.14 7.90
C THR A 252 15.32 6.43 6.78
N ALA A 253 15.97 7.60 6.79
CA ALA A 253 17.02 7.92 5.83
C ALA A 253 18.26 7.01 5.94
N ASP A 254 18.42 6.28 7.06
CA ASP A 254 19.56 5.38 7.31
C ASP A 254 19.36 3.99 6.70
N ASP A 255 18.12 3.65 6.33
CA ASP A 255 17.80 2.37 5.71
C ASP A 255 18.05 2.40 4.20
N ALA A 256 18.68 1.36 3.66
CA ALA A 256 18.85 1.20 2.22
C ALA A 256 17.48 1.19 1.48
N PRO A 257 17.38 1.75 0.26
CA PRO A 257 16.17 1.67 -0.56
C PRO A 257 15.70 0.23 -0.74
N LEU A 258 14.42 -0.06 -0.46
CA LEU A 258 13.86 -1.36 -0.81
C LEU A 258 13.74 -1.47 -2.33
N PHE A 259 14.29 -2.55 -2.88
CA PHE A 259 14.24 -2.87 -4.30
C PHE A 259 14.77 -1.74 -5.23
N PRO A 260 16.09 -1.41 -5.14
CA PRO A 260 16.69 -0.26 -5.83
C PRO A 260 16.46 -0.20 -7.35
N SER A 261 16.31 -1.34 -8.04
CA SER A 261 16.05 -1.38 -9.49
C SER A 261 14.74 -0.70 -9.91
N HIS A 262 13.77 -0.56 -9.00
CA HIS A 262 12.48 0.09 -9.24
C HIS A 262 12.18 1.22 -8.26
N TRP A 263 13.09 1.50 -7.34
CA TRP A 263 12.87 2.50 -6.31
C TRP A 263 12.67 3.89 -6.90
N ARG A 264 11.74 4.65 -6.33
CA ARG A 264 11.43 6.04 -6.72
C ARG A 264 11.47 7.01 -5.56
N GLY A 265 11.31 6.54 -4.34
CA GLY A 265 11.26 7.42 -3.20
C GLY A 265 10.68 6.76 -1.96
N ARG A 266 10.81 7.47 -0.85
CA ARG A 266 10.34 7.05 0.46
C ARG A 266 9.57 8.20 1.12
N MET A 267 8.50 7.87 1.82
CA MET A 267 7.77 8.78 2.71
C MET A 267 8.74 9.43 3.71
N GLY A 268 8.55 10.72 3.98
CA GLY A 268 9.41 11.48 4.88
C GLY A 268 10.62 12.12 4.21
N LEU A 269 10.96 11.76 2.97
CA LEU A 269 12.07 12.36 2.23
C LEU A 269 11.59 13.46 1.27
N SER A 270 12.42 14.48 1.11
CA SER A 270 12.33 15.46 0.04
C SER A 270 12.88 14.90 -1.27
N LYS A 271 12.65 15.62 -2.38
CA LYS A 271 13.22 15.25 -3.69
C LYS A 271 14.75 15.11 -3.65
N GLY A 272 15.44 16.01 -2.95
CA GLY A 272 16.90 15.99 -2.84
C GLY A 272 17.38 14.77 -2.05
N GLU A 273 16.82 14.58 -0.85
CA GLU A 273 17.16 13.44 0.02
C GLU A 273 16.89 12.10 -0.66
N GLN A 274 15.84 11.99 -1.48
CA GLN A 274 15.60 10.77 -2.26
C GLN A 274 16.72 10.51 -3.28
N VAL A 275 17.19 11.54 -3.98
CA VAL A 275 18.29 11.41 -4.95
C VAL A 275 19.60 11.06 -4.23
N ASP A 276 19.89 11.73 -3.12
CA ASP A 276 21.10 11.52 -2.33
C ASP A 276 21.15 10.11 -1.75
N LEU A 277 20.03 9.64 -1.17
CA LEU A 277 19.91 8.27 -0.66
C LEU A 277 20.17 7.23 -1.77
N PHE A 278 19.55 7.41 -2.93
CA PHE A 278 19.74 6.49 -4.06
C PHE A 278 21.18 6.48 -4.58
N ALA A 279 21.81 7.65 -4.67
CA ALA A 279 23.20 7.77 -5.10
C ALA A 279 24.16 7.12 -4.11
N SER A 280 23.95 7.36 -2.80
CA SER A 280 24.79 6.78 -1.74
C SER A 280 24.77 5.25 -1.74
N TYR A 281 23.61 4.65 -2.02
CA TYR A 281 23.46 3.20 -2.16
C TYR A 281 24.29 2.64 -3.32
N HIS A 282 24.30 3.33 -4.47
CA HIS A 282 25.06 2.90 -5.65
C HIS A 282 26.56 3.12 -5.50
N SER A 283 27.00 4.19 -4.83
CA SER A 283 28.43 4.40 -4.55
C SER A 283 28.99 3.39 -3.55
N SER A 284 28.13 2.78 -2.72
CA SER A 284 28.53 1.85 -1.66
C SER A 284 28.41 0.37 -2.06
N THR A 285 27.80 0.08 -3.21
CA THR A 285 27.61 -1.30 -3.72
C THR A 285 28.55 -1.52 -4.90
N PRO A 286 29.56 -2.42 -4.80
CA PRO A 286 30.56 -2.64 -5.84
C PRO A 286 30.01 -3.26 -7.13
#